data_AF-A0A0C3P831-F1
#
_entry.id   AF-A0A0C3P831-F1
#
_cell.length_a   1.000
_cell.length_b   1.000
_cell.length_c   1.000
_cell.angle_alpha   90.00
_cell.angle_beta   90.00
_cell.angle_gamma   90.00
#
_symmetry.space_group_name_H-M   'P 1'
#
loop_
_entity.id
_entity.type
_entity.pdbx_description
1 polymer ?
#
loop_
_entity_poly.entity_id
_entity_poly.type
_entity_poly.pdbx_seq_one_letter_code
_entity_poly.pdbx_strand_id
1 'polypeptide(L)'
;TVFEAEAAAMLLAAHLLATKEEVMFPATILADNQAAIKSTKTGHYLLMHLRLAIQEITTKECLARKSITLWWIAGHMKVEGNELADKEAKIAAKGPNFTSCLQELPPVLRKNLPHSVAALKQLHTARLKTLW
;
A
#
# COMPACT_ATOMS: atom_id res chain seq x y z
N THR A 1 9.26 3.90 -5.30
CA THR A 1 8.51 4.68 -6.31
C THR A 1 7.15 5.07 -5.76
N VAL A 2 6.41 6.02 -6.36
CA VAL A 2 5.02 6.32 -5.96
C VAL A 2 4.17 5.04 -6.00
N PHE A 3 4.29 4.26 -7.08
CA PHE A 3 3.57 2.99 -7.22
C PHE A 3 3.82 2.01 -6.06
N GLU A 4 5.08 1.82 -5.64
CA GLU A 4 5.39 0.92 -4.52
C GLU A 4 4.93 1.46 -3.18
N ALA A 5 4.96 2.79 -2.99
CA ALA A 5 4.43 3.42 -1.79
C ALA A 5 2.93 3.15 -1.66
N GLU A 6 2.17 3.30 -2.75
CA GLU A 6 0.74 2.98 -2.82
C GLU A 6 0.46 1.49 -2.59
N ALA A 7 1.28 0.61 -3.19
CA ALA A 7 1.18 -0.82 -2.96
C ALA A 7 1.45 -1.20 -1.49
N ALA A 8 2.42 -0.55 -0.84
CA ALA A 8 2.70 -0.72 0.58
C ALA A 8 1.57 -0.16 1.46
N ALA A 9 0.98 0.97 1.09
CA ALA A 9 -0.17 1.56 1.79
C ALA A 9 -1.38 0.62 1.78
N MET A 10 -1.72 0.02 0.63
CA MET A 10 -2.78 -0.99 0.57
C MET A 10 -2.48 -2.21 1.42
N LEU A 11 -1.22 -2.67 1.46
CA LEU A 11 -0.80 -3.79 2.31
C LEU A 11 -0.91 -3.44 3.80
N LEU A 12 -0.58 -2.21 4.19
CA LEU A 12 -0.77 -1.70 5.55
C LEU A 12 -2.26 -1.65 5.92
N ALA A 13 -3.13 -1.18 5.02
CA ALA A 13 -4.57 -1.18 5.24
C ALA A 13 -5.10 -2.60 5.50
N ALA A 14 -4.70 -3.60 4.70
CA ALA A 14 -5.06 -4.99 4.94
C ALA A 14 -4.51 -5.51 6.28
N HIS A 15 -3.30 -5.12 6.68
CA HIS A 15 -2.75 -5.50 7.97
C HIS A 15 -3.52 -4.90 9.15
N LEU A 16 -3.99 -3.66 9.04
CA LEU A 16 -4.86 -3.05 10.04
C LEU A 16 -6.20 -3.80 10.14
N LEU A 17 -6.79 -4.20 9.02
CA LEU A 17 -8.00 -5.05 9.01
C LEU A 17 -7.78 -6.40 9.72
N ALA A 18 -6.55 -6.93 9.72
CA ALA A 18 -6.21 -8.20 10.35
C ALA A 18 -5.88 -8.11 11.85
N THR A 19 -5.45 -6.93 12.32
CA THR A 19 -4.82 -6.76 13.64
C THR A 19 -5.61 -5.87 14.60
N LYS A 20 -6.49 -5.01 14.09
CA LYS A 20 -7.31 -4.13 14.93
C LYS A 20 -8.64 -4.80 15.26
N GLU A 21 -8.99 -4.82 16.54
CA GLU A 21 -10.22 -5.44 17.06
C GLU A 21 -11.49 -4.66 16.68
N GLU A 22 -11.35 -3.36 16.40
CA GLU A 22 -12.47 -2.43 16.11
C GLU A 22 -12.98 -2.51 14.66
N VAL A 23 -12.45 -3.45 13.86
CA VAL A 23 -12.76 -3.55 12.43
C VAL A 23 -14.04 -4.35 12.22
N MET A 24 -14.97 -3.79 11.44
CA MET A 24 -16.18 -4.48 11.00
C MET A 24 -16.11 -4.85 9.52
N PHE A 25 -16.74 -5.96 9.16
CA PHE A 25 -16.90 -6.41 7.78
C PHE A 25 -18.35 -6.26 7.31
N PRO A 26 -18.61 -5.94 6.02
CA PRO A 26 -17.64 -5.81 4.94
C PRO A 26 -16.82 -4.51 4.99
N ALA A 27 -15.56 -4.58 4.59
CA ALA A 27 -14.62 -3.46 4.57
C ALA A 27 -14.21 -3.11 3.12
N THR A 28 -14.00 -1.82 2.86
CA THR A 28 -13.53 -1.33 1.55
C THR A 28 -12.23 -0.57 1.75
N ILE A 29 -11.16 -1.00 1.07
CA ILE A 29 -9.91 -0.27 0.96
C ILE A 29 -10.06 0.71 -0.21
N LEU A 30 -9.81 1.99 0.05
CA LEU A 30 -9.84 3.04 -0.98
C LEU A 30 -8.41 3.41 -1.36
N ALA A 31 -8.14 3.56 -2.65
CA ALA A 31 -6.86 4.02 -3.16
C ALA A 31 -7.08 4.94 -4.37
N ASP A 32 -6.25 5.98 -4.51
CA ASP A 32 -6.37 6.93 -5.61
C ASP A 32 -5.45 6.60 -6.81
N ASN A 33 -4.45 5.73 -6.60
CA ASN A 33 -3.57 5.28 -7.66
C ASN A 33 -4.19 4.16 -8.51
N GLN A 34 -4.80 4.53 -9.63
CA GLN A 34 -5.36 3.59 -10.61
C GLN A 34 -4.36 2.55 -11.10
N ALA A 35 -3.07 2.89 -11.23
CA ALA A 35 -2.06 1.95 -11.69
C ALA A 35 -1.81 0.85 -10.64
N ALA A 36 -1.78 1.22 -9.36
CA ALA A 36 -1.65 0.27 -8.25
C ALA A 36 -2.87 -0.66 -8.14
N ILE A 37 -4.07 -0.15 -8.37
CA ILE A 37 -5.29 -0.97 -8.40
C ILE A 37 -5.29 -1.93 -9.59
N LYS A 38 -4.95 -1.45 -10.79
CA LYS A 38 -4.92 -2.28 -12.01
C LYS A 38 -3.87 -3.39 -11.92
N SER A 39 -2.71 -3.10 -11.33
CA SER A 39 -1.60 -4.04 -11.21
C SER A 39 -1.82 -5.13 -10.15
N THR A 40 -2.86 -5.01 -9.30
CA THR A 40 -3.29 -6.14 -8.45
C THR A 40 -3.55 -7.38 -9.30
N LYS A 41 -3.99 -7.22 -10.56
CA LYS A 41 -4.21 -8.31 -11.50
C LYS A 41 -2.92 -8.87 -12.12
N THR A 42 -1.83 -8.10 -12.15
CA THR A 42 -0.62 -8.41 -12.91
C THR A 42 0.54 -8.96 -12.07
N GLY A 43 0.31 -9.29 -10.79
CA GLY A 43 1.26 -10.08 -9.99
C GLY A 43 2.48 -9.32 -9.44
N HIS A 44 2.38 -8.01 -9.20
CA HIS A 44 3.44 -7.29 -8.48
C HIS A 44 3.64 -7.87 -7.06
N TYR A 45 4.88 -8.06 -6.61
CA TYR A 45 5.18 -8.80 -5.38
C TYR A 45 4.47 -8.25 -4.13
N LEU A 46 4.44 -6.92 -3.92
CA LEU A 46 3.69 -6.31 -2.81
C LEU A 46 2.18 -6.59 -2.90
N LEU A 47 1.63 -6.64 -4.11
CA LEU A 47 0.22 -6.90 -4.34
C LEU A 47 -0.12 -8.39 -4.23
N MET A 48 0.86 -9.27 -4.45
CA MET A 48 0.72 -10.68 -4.07
C MET A 48 0.60 -10.82 -2.55
N HIS A 49 1.44 -10.13 -1.79
CA HIS A 49 1.33 -10.11 -0.33
C HIS A 49 0.01 -9.50 0.16
N LEU A 50 -0.48 -8.45 -0.49
CA LEU A 50 -1.81 -7.89 -0.23
C LEU A 50 -2.90 -8.93 -0.43
N ARG A 51 -2.88 -9.66 -1.55
CA ARG A 51 -3.86 -10.71 -1.86
C ARG A 51 -3.83 -11.84 -0.83
N LEU A 52 -2.63 -12.27 -0.43
CA LEU A 52 -2.45 -13.29 0.60
C LEU A 52 -3.00 -12.81 1.95
N ALA A 53 -2.72 -11.57 2.34
CA ALA A 53 -3.25 -10.98 3.59
C ALA A 53 -4.79 -10.92 3.57
N ILE A 54 -5.39 -10.47 2.47
CA ILE A 54 -6.86 -10.43 2.33
C ILE A 54 -7.45 -11.84 2.39
N GLN A 55 -6.81 -12.83 1.77
CA GLN A 55 -7.26 -14.22 1.79
C GLN A 55 -7.18 -14.83 3.20
N GLU A 56 -6.10 -14.54 3.94
CA GLU A 56 -5.92 -14.97 5.32
C GLU A 56 -7.03 -14.41 6.22
N ILE A 57 -7.31 -13.10 6.12
CA ILE A 57 -8.41 -12.46 6.87
C ILE A 57 -9.75 -13.09 6.50
N THR A 58 -10.03 -13.24 5.20
CA THR A 58 -11.29 -13.83 4.72
C THR A 58 -11.50 -15.24 5.26
N THR A 59 -10.42 -16.03 5.37
CA THR A 59 -10.45 -17.40 5.88
C THR A 59 -10.63 -17.42 7.39
N LYS A 60 -9.86 -16.62 8.13
CA LYS A 60 -9.89 -16.54 9.60
C LYS A 60 -11.24 -16.06 10.12
N GLU A 61 -11.82 -15.06 9.48
CA GLU A 61 -13.08 -14.43 9.90
C GLU A 61 -14.32 -15.08 9.22
N CYS A 62 -14.15 -16.21 8.51
CA CYS A 62 -15.22 -16.94 7.80
C CYS A 62 -16.06 -16.04 6.86
N LEU A 63 -15.41 -15.10 6.18
CA LEU A 63 -16.07 -14.07 5.38
C LEU A 63 -16.36 -14.56 3.96
N ALA A 64 -17.38 -13.96 3.34
CA ALA A 64 -17.61 -14.13 1.91
C ALA A 64 -16.48 -13.47 1.10
N ARG A 65 -16.22 -13.99 -0.11
CA ARG A 65 -15.16 -13.49 -1.01
C ARG A 65 -15.24 -11.99 -1.33
N LYS A 66 -16.42 -11.38 -1.18
CA LYS A 66 -16.67 -9.94 -1.44
C LYS A 66 -16.69 -9.08 -0.17
N SER A 67 -16.36 -9.63 0.99
CA SER A 67 -16.38 -8.89 2.25
C SER A 67 -15.22 -7.92 2.40
N ILE A 68 -14.15 -8.06 1.62
CA ILE A 68 -13.08 -7.07 1.52
C ILE A 68 -12.94 -6.66 0.05
N THR A 69 -13.14 -5.38 -0.23
CA THR A 69 -13.08 -4.83 -1.59
C THR A 69 -12.01 -3.75 -1.70
N LEU A 70 -11.53 -3.52 -2.92
CA LEU A 70 -10.58 -2.45 -3.25
C LEU A 70 -11.23 -1.55 -4.29
N TRP A 71 -11.47 -0.28 -3.95
CA TRP A 71 -12.13 0.70 -4.82
C TRP A 71 -11.20 1.87 -5.14
N TRP A 72 -11.36 2.38 -6.37
CA TRP A 72 -10.68 3.59 -6.78
C TRP A 72 -11.45 4.81 -6.30
N ILE A 73 -10.72 5.81 -5.78
CA ILE A 73 -11.26 7.13 -5.47
C ILE A 73 -10.46 8.22 -6.17
N ALA A 74 -11.10 9.35 -6.43
CA ALA A 74 -10.39 10.49 -7.00
C ALA A 74 -9.49 11.14 -5.94
N GLY A 75 -8.18 11.20 -6.21
CA GLY A 75 -7.23 11.95 -5.41
C GLY A 75 -7.52 13.46 -5.46
N HIS A 76 -7.09 14.19 -4.44
CA HIS A 76 -7.23 15.66 -4.34
C HIS A 76 -8.66 16.22 -4.34
N MET A 77 -9.66 15.38 -4.10
CA MET A 77 -11.08 15.80 -4.01
C MET A 77 -11.53 16.14 -2.59
N LYS A 78 -10.61 16.41 -1.67
CA LYS A 78 -10.90 16.71 -0.25
C LYS A 78 -11.66 15.61 0.49
N VAL A 79 -11.41 14.36 0.11
CA VAL A 79 -11.87 13.20 0.87
C VAL A 79 -10.99 13.09 2.11
N GLU A 80 -11.53 13.46 3.27
CA GLU A 80 -10.80 13.60 4.54
C GLU A 80 -9.89 12.38 4.84
N GLY A 81 -10.42 11.16 4.72
CA GLY A 81 -9.64 9.95 4.95
C GLY A 81 -8.47 9.76 3.99
N ASN A 82 -8.63 10.13 2.71
CA ASN A 82 -7.53 10.08 1.73
C ASN A 82 -6.48 11.14 2.03
N GLU A 83 -6.90 12.35 2.38
CA GLU A 83 -5.97 13.43 2.72
C GLU A 83 -5.16 13.12 3.99
N LEU A 84 -5.78 12.47 4.97
CA LEU A 84 -5.09 12.01 6.17
C LEU A 84 -4.07 10.91 5.83
N ALA A 85 -4.45 9.92 5.02
CA ALA A 85 -3.55 8.87 4.57
C ALA A 85 -2.34 9.45 3.79
N ASP A 86 -2.58 10.40 2.88
CA ASP A 86 -1.53 11.10 2.14
C ASP A 86 -0.59 11.89 3.05
N LYS A 87 -1.15 12.53 4.08
CA LYS A 87 -0.37 13.28 5.07
C LYS A 87 0.55 12.35 5.85
N GLU A 88 0.04 11.23 6.34
CA GLU A 88 0.84 10.23 7.06
C GLU A 88 1.90 9.59 6.16
N ALA A 89 1.57 9.29 4.90
CA ALA A 89 2.55 8.80 3.93
C ALA A 89 3.69 9.81 3.70
N LYS A 90 3.37 11.11 3.61
CA LYS A 90 4.39 12.18 3.52
C LYS A 90 5.24 12.31 4.79
N ILE A 91 4.65 12.08 5.97
CA ILE A 91 5.39 12.07 7.24
C ILE A 91 6.35 10.89 7.28
N ALA A 92 5.88 9.68 6.99
CA ALA A 92 6.70 8.47 6.93
C ALA A 92 7.86 8.60 5.94
N ALA A 93 7.65 9.27 4.81
CA ALA A 93 8.69 9.52 3.81
C ALA A 93 9.83 10.45 4.29
N LYS A 94 9.69 11.16 5.42
CA LYS A 94 10.74 12.01 5.99
C LYS A 94 11.91 11.22 6.58
N GLY A 95 11.71 9.94 6.89
CA GLY A 95 12.78 9.04 7.33
C GLY A 95 12.34 8.06 8.42
N PRO A 96 13.25 7.16 8.85
CA PRO A 96 12.93 6.04 9.74
C PRO A 96 12.37 6.44 11.11
N ASN A 97 12.71 7.64 11.60
CA ASN A 97 12.21 8.16 12.87
C ASN A 97 10.74 8.59 12.82
N PHE A 98 10.16 8.67 11.62
CA PHE A 98 8.77 9.06 11.36
C PHE A 98 7.91 7.88 10.88
N THR A 99 8.45 6.66 10.91
CA THR A 99 7.75 5.42 10.54
C THR A 99 7.31 4.66 11.79
N SER A 100 6.23 3.90 11.67
CA SER A 100 5.77 2.98 12.73
C SER A 100 6.84 1.99 13.16
N CYS A 101 6.69 1.45 14.37
CA CYS A 101 7.61 0.47 14.90
C CYS A 101 7.59 -0.82 14.05
N LEU A 102 8.73 -1.49 13.89
CA LEU A 102 8.83 -2.66 12.99
C LEU A 102 7.84 -3.78 13.35
N GLN A 103 7.50 -3.95 14.62
CA GLN A 103 6.56 -4.96 15.09
C GLN A 103 5.12 -4.67 14.62
N GLU A 104 4.78 -3.41 14.40
CA GLU A 104 3.46 -2.95 13.91
C GLU A 104 3.35 -3.02 12.39
N LEU A 105 4.46 -3.24 11.68
CA LEU A 105 4.47 -3.37 10.24
C LEU A 105 4.18 -4.81 9.81
N PRO A 106 3.55 -5.01 8.63
CA PRO A 106 3.46 -6.30 7.98
C PRO A 106 4.86 -6.91 7.80
N PRO A 107 5.06 -8.23 7.98
CA PRO A 107 6.38 -8.86 7.92
C PRO A 107 7.21 -8.53 6.67
N VAL A 108 6.55 -8.32 5.53
CA VAL A 108 7.16 -7.98 4.24
C VAL A 108 7.79 -6.58 4.26
N LEU A 109 7.16 -5.63 4.96
CA LEU A 109 7.62 -4.23 5.06
C LEU A 109 8.67 -4.02 6.16
N ARG A 110 8.96 -5.04 6.97
CA ARG A 110 10.02 -5.00 8.01
C ARG A 110 11.42 -5.11 7.42
N LYS A 111 11.54 -5.54 6.17
CA LYS A 111 12.81 -5.77 5.47
C LYS A 111 12.98 -4.72 4.38
N ASN A 112 14.22 -4.54 3.93
CA ASN A 112 14.51 -3.73 2.76
C ASN A 112 13.78 -4.31 1.54
N LEU A 113 12.91 -3.49 0.95
CA LEU A 113 12.19 -3.85 -0.26
C LEU A 113 13.16 -3.91 -1.45
N PRO A 114 12.96 -4.85 -2.39
CA PRO A 114 13.75 -4.88 -3.61
C PRO A 114 13.59 -3.56 -4.37
N HIS A 115 14.68 -3.10 -4.98
CA HIS A 115 14.65 -1.89 -5.81
C HIS A 115 13.77 -2.14 -7.05
N SER A 116 12.76 -1.29 -7.25
CA SER A 116 12.00 -1.31 -8.50
C SER A 116 12.89 -1.00 -9.69
N VAL A 117 12.81 -1.84 -10.72
CA VAL A 117 13.45 -1.61 -12.02
C VAL A 117 13.06 -0.25 -12.60
N ALA A 118 11.80 0.17 -12.40
CA ALA A 118 11.35 1.50 -12.82
C ALA A 118 12.04 2.62 -12.04
N ALA A 119 12.26 2.44 -10.73
CA ALA A 119 13.02 3.39 -9.91
C ALA A 119 14.47 3.52 -10.39
N LEU A 120 15.11 2.38 -10.67
CA LEU A 120 16.49 2.34 -11.17
C LEU A 120 16.61 3.03 -12.53
N LYS A 121 15.65 2.79 -13.44
CA LYS A 121 15.57 3.49 -14.73
C LYS A 121 15.39 5.00 -14.55
N GLN A 122 14.46 5.42 -13.68
CA GLN A 122 14.23 6.85 -13.40
C GLN A 122 15.48 7.52 -12.83
N LEU A 123 16.18 6.87 -11.90
CA LEU A 123 17.44 7.36 -11.33
C LEU A 123 18.52 7.49 -12.41
N HIS A 124 18.65 6.48 -13.28
CA HIS A 124 19.60 6.51 -14.38
C HIS A 124 19.30 7.65 -15.37
N THR A 125 18.04 7.81 -15.79
CA THR A 125 17.62 8.90 -16.66
C THR A 125 17.82 10.28 -16.00
N ALA A 126 17.56 10.42 -14.70
CA ALA A 126 17.80 11.67 -13.98
C ALA A 126 19.29 12.04 -13.96
N ARG A 127 20.18 11.05 -13.73
CA ARG A 127 21.64 11.26 -13.81
C ARG A 127 22.11 11.67 -15.20
N LEU A 128 21.54 11.07 -16.25
CA LEU A 128 21.85 11.50 -17.61
C LEU A 128 21.44 12.95 -17.83
N LYS A 129 20.25 13.37 -17.38
CA LYS A 129 19.80 14.76 -17.51
C LYS A 129 20.63 15.79 -16.73
N THR A 130 21.41 15.39 -15.74
CA THR A 130 22.31 16.31 -15.01
C THR A 130 23.68 16.47 -15.69
N LEU A 131 24.01 15.57 -16.62
CA LEU A 131 25.31 15.57 -17.33
C LEU A 131 25.26 16.30 -18.68
N TRP A 132 24.06 16.67 -19.15
CA TRP A 132 23.77 17.35 -20.41
C TRP A 132 22.95 18.60 -20.12
#